data_AF-A0A8C3L8H9-F1
#
_entry.id   AF-A0A8C3L8H9-F1
#
_cell.length_a   1.000
_cell.length_b   1.000
_cell.length_c   1.000
_cell.angle_alpha   90.00
_cell.angle_beta   90.00
_cell.angle_gamma   90.00
#
_symmetry.space_group_name_H-M   'P 1'
#
loop_
_entity.id
_entity.type
_entity.pdbx_description
1 polymer ?
#
loop_
_entity_poly.entity_id
_entity_poly.type
_entity_poly.pdbx_seq_one_letter_code
_entity_poly.pdbx_strand_id
1 'polypeptide(L)'
;MHSLLIPPIVYPLQLKLQSNDLNKASGSPKSSTLGQCPAFLRVVSTSPGTTWVCFPWALPRVSQSAAVCLFWKVLDGSVITAKRTAAVSAIATKLLMPRSAEVLCILGAGVQARSHYEIFTELFPFTEVRLWNRSEQRAVRLASSVGGAVRVCGTAREAVLGADVIVTVTMATTPILFGEWVKPGAHINAVGASRPDWRELDDALMKSSVLVVDSREAALTESGDVILSGAEIFAELGEVLKGTKPALPEKTTVFKSLGMAVEDTVAAKFVYDAWSAGK
;
A
#
# COMPACT_ATOMS: atom_id res chain seq x y z
N MET A 1 -12.07 -28.17 20.70
CA MET A 1 -12.43 -27.03 19.83
C MET A 1 -12.47 -25.77 20.68
N HIS A 2 -11.37 -25.00 20.73
CA HIS A 2 -11.36 -23.69 21.38
C HIS A 2 -11.04 -22.65 20.32
N SER A 3 -12.07 -21.86 20.01
CA SER A 3 -12.00 -20.68 19.16
C SER A 3 -11.19 -19.60 19.89
N LEU A 4 -9.96 -19.36 19.45
CA LEU A 4 -9.21 -18.15 19.80
C LEU A 4 -9.88 -16.98 19.08
N LEU A 5 -10.83 -16.34 19.77
CA LEU A 5 -11.36 -15.04 19.36
C LEU A 5 -10.22 -14.02 19.43
N ILE A 6 -9.65 -13.72 18.26
CA ILE A 6 -8.77 -12.56 18.10
C ILE A 6 -9.65 -11.32 18.36
N PRO A 7 -9.32 -10.48 19.37
CA PRO A 7 -10.11 -9.28 19.65
C PRO A 7 -10.11 -8.34 18.43
N PRO A 8 -11.18 -7.56 18.21
CA PRO A 8 -11.20 -6.57 17.14
C PRO A 8 -10.05 -5.59 17.34
N ILE A 9 -9.20 -5.47 16.33
CA ILE A 9 -8.11 -4.50 16.38
C ILE A 9 -8.71 -3.14 16.02
N VAL A 10 -8.66 -2.19 16.95
CA VAL A 10 -9.22 -0.85 16.77
C VAL A 10 -8.12 0.06 16.22
N TYR A 11 -8.31 0.58 15.00
CA TYR A 11 -7.47 1.63 14.43
C TYR A 11 -8.34 2.78 13.94
N PRO A 12 -8.13 4.02 14.43
CA PRO A 12 -8.78 5.19 13.84
C PRO A 12 -8.22 5.48 12.44
N LEU A 13 -9.00 6.15 11.60
CA LEU A 13 -8.59 6.60 10.26
C LEU A 13 -7.25 7.36 10.29
N GLN A 14 -6.48 7.29 9.20
CA GLN A 14 -5.27 8.09 9.06
C GLN A 14 -5.60 9.59 9.12
N LEU A 15 -4.99 10.29 10.08
CA LEU A 15 -5.14 11.73 10.22
C LEU A 15 -4.13 12.42 9.28
N LYS A 16 -4.61 12.89 8.12
CA LYS A 16 -3.80 13.66 7.15
C LYS A 16 -3.94 15.16 7.44
N LEU A 17 -2.86 15.78 7.92
CA LEU A 17 -2.74 17.24 8.03
C LEU A 17 -2.20 17.80 6.71
N GLN A 18 -2.91 18.75 6.09
CA GLN A 18 -2.38 19.48 4.94
C GLN A 18 -1.39 20.56 5.43
N SER A 19 -0.40 20.93 4.61
CA SER A 19 0.64 21.90 4.99
C SER A 19 0.10 23.25 5.45
N ASN A 20 -1.12 23.63 5.01
CA ASN A 20 -1.80 24.86 5.42
C ASN A 20 -2.44 24.77 6.82
N ASP A 21 -2.58 23.59 7.41
CA ASP A 21 -3.24 23.38 8.71
C ASP A 21 -2.26 23.40 9.90
N LEU A 22 -0.95 23.44 9.64
CA LEU A 22 0.09 23.46 10.68
C LEU A 22 0.03 24.69 11.59
N ASN A 23 -0.70 25.74 11.18
CA ASN A 23 -0.91 26.96 11.98
C ASN A 23 -2.21 26.94 12.83
N LYS A 24 -3.03 25.88 12.81
CA LYS A 24 -4.36 25.89 13.48
C LYS A 24 -4.72 24.66 14.34
N ALA A 25 -3.81 23.70 14.52
CA ALA A 25 -4.11 22.50 15.31
C ALA A 25 -3.91 22.70 16.83
N SER A 26 -4.85 23.36 17.50
CA SER A 26 -5.07 23.24 18.94
C SER A 26 -6.45 22.60 19.19
N GLY A 27 -6.54 21.28 19.03
CA GLY A 27 -7.76 20.52 19.27
C GLY A 27 -7.45 19.26 20.08
N SER A 28 -8.15 19.08 21.20
CA SER A 28 -8.00 17.95 22.12
C SER A 28 -8.56 16.64 21.55
N PRO A 29 -7.85 15.51 21.65
CA PRO A 29 -8.41 14.21 21.29
C PRO A 29 -9.38 13.71 22.37
N LYS A 30 -10.54 13.19 21.94
CA LYS A 30 -11.52 12.52 22.80
C LYS A 30 -10.96 11.18 23.29
N SER A 31 -11.20 10.88 24.58
CA SER A 31 -10.72 9.68 25.27
C SER A 31 -11.39 8.40 24.76
N SER A 32 -10.59 7.36 24.52
CA SER A 32 -11.06 5.98 24.50
C SER A 32 -10.06 5.11 25.26
N THR A 33 -10.59 4.18 26.05
CA THR A 33 -9.84 3.27 26.92
C THR A 33 -9.19 2.19 26.06
N LEU A 34 -7.90 2.34 25.76
CA LEU A 34 -7.10 1.34 25.07
C LEU A 34 -6.72 0.20 26.03
N GLY A 35 -7.29 -0.99 25.80
CA GLY A 35 -6.70 -2.24 26.30
C GLY A 35 -5.29 -2.44 25.75
N GLN A 36 -4.49 -3.29 26.40
CA GLN A 36 -3.05 -3.53 26.18
C GLN A 36 -2.64 -3.82 24.73
N CYS A 37 -2.65 -2.80 23.88
CA CYS A 37 -2.08 -2.79 22.55
C CYS A 37 -0.99 -1.71 22.58
N PRO A 38 0.27 -2.01 22.22
CA PRO A 38 1.26 -0.95 22.05
C PRO A 38 0.71 0.00 20.98
N ALA A 39 0.38 1.22 21.38
CA ALA A 39 -0.03 2.26 20.45
C ALA A 39 1.19 2.63 19.61
N PHE A 40 1.02 2.86 18.31
CA PHE A 40 2.07 3.33 17.40
C PHE A 40 1.54 4.54 16.66
N LEU A 41 2.36 5.58 16.53
CA LEU A 41 2.03 6.76 15.74
C LEU A 41 3.00 6.86 14.56
N ARG A 42 2.46 6.85 13.34
CA ARG A 42 3.21 7.15 12.13
C ARG A 42 2.94 8.58 11.70
N VAL A 43 4.00 9.32 11.41
CA VAL A 43 3.93 10.66 10.80
C VAL A 43 4.55 10.57 9.41
N VAL A 44 3.74 10.78 8.38
CA VAL A 44 4.15 10.74 6.97
C VAL A 44 4.05 12.13 6.37
N SER A 45 5.16 12.66 5.85
CA SER A 45 5.14 13.80 4.94
C SER A 45 5.07 13.33 3.50
N THR A 46 4.26 14.00 2.67
CA THR A 46 4.24 13.76 1.21
C THR A 46 5.35 14.54 0.47
N SER A 47 6.10 15.39 1.19
CA SER A 47 7.31 16.04 0.69
C SER A 47 8.55 15.16 0.95
N PRO A 48 9.61 15.23 0.11
CA PRO A 48 10.80 14.41 0.31
C PRO A 48 11.47 14.68 1.67
N GLY A 49 11.78 13.60 2.42
CA GLY A 49 12.81 13.66 3.47
C GLY A 49 12.39 13.44 4.92
N THR A 50 11.13 13.16 5.25
CA THR A 50 10.80 12.90 6.68
C THR A 50 9.56 12.02 6.86
N THR A 51 9.77 10.73 7.13
CA THR A 51 8.75 9.82 7.69
C THR A 51 9.28 9.25 9.00
N TRP A 52 8.52 9.36 10.08
CA TRP A 52 8.89 8.83 11.39
C TRP A 52 7.86 7.82 11.88
N VAL A 53 8.34 6.75 12.50
CA VAL A 53 7.51 5.85 13.31
C VAL A 53 7.90 6.02 14.77
N CYS A 54 6.90 6.32 15.60
CA CYS A 54 7.08 6.68 16.99
C CYS A 54 6.39 5.69 17.94
N PHE A 55 7.08 5.37 19.03
CA PHE A 55 6.61 4.49 20.11
C PHE A 55 6.15 5.32 21.33
N PRO A 56 4.85 5.50 21.59
CA PRO A 56 4.35 6.12 22.82
C PRO A 56 4.51 5.23 24.06
N TRP A 57 4.95 5.83 25.17
CA TRP A 57 4.78 5.29 26.52
C TRP A 57 3.62 6.00 27.24
N ALA A 58 2.76 5.25 27.93
CA ALA A 58 1.81 5.81 28.87
C ALA A 58 2.43 5.82 30.28
N LEU A 59 2.65 7.01 30.86
CA LEU A 59 3.08 7.13 32.26
C LEU A 59 1.97 6.62 33.20
N PRO A 60 2.26 5.75 34.18
CA PRO A 60 1.24 5.21 35.09
C PRO A 60 0.55 6.24 35.99
N ARG A 61 1.05 7.48 36.07
CA ARG A 61 0.53 8.54 36.96
C ARG A 61 0.74 9.94 36.39
N VAL A 62 0.09 10.25 35.26
CA VAL A 62 -0.13 11.66 34.91
C VAL A 62 -1.62 11.88 34.74
N SER A 63 -2.13 12.81 35.54
CA SER A 63 -3.47 13.40 35.45
C SER A 63 -3.87 13.61 33.98
N GLN A 64 -5.11 13.24 33.64
CA GLN A 64 -5.70 13.17 32.30
C GLN A 64 -5.70 14.47 31.47
N SER A 65 -5.05 15.53 31.93
CA SER A 65 -5.05 16.85 31.26
C SER A 65 -3.83 17.09 30.37
N ALA A 66 -2.78 16.25 30.43
CA ALA A 66 -1.63 16.34 29.51
C ALA A 66 -0.94 14.98 29.41
N ALA A 67 -1.34 14.16 28.44
CA ALA A 67 -0.56 12.99 28.06
C ALA A 67 0.72 13.46 27.37
N VAL A 68 1.78 13.68 28.16
CA VAL A 68 3.14 13.79 27.61
C VAL A 68 3.52 12.39 27.10
N CYS A 69 3.31 12.14 25.80
CA CYS A 69 3.88 10.98 25.12
C CYS A 69 5.39 11.20 25.04
N LEU A 70 6.14 10.58 25.96
CA LEU A 70 7.58 10.46 25.82
C LEU A 70 7.85 9.38 24.75
N PHE A 71 8.45 9.78 23.63
CA PHE A 71 8.87 8.84 22.58
C PHE A 71 10.19 8.18 22.97
N TRP A 72 10.20 6.85 23.03
CA TRP A 72 11.39 6.12 23.46
C TRP A 72 12.41 5.91 22.33
N LYS A 73 11.92 5.75 21.10
CA LYS A 73 12.72 5.55 19.89
C LYS A 73 12.01 6.12 18.68
N VAL A 74 12.81 6.59 17.73
CA VAL A 74 12.38 7.10 16.44
C VAL A 74 13.10 6.28 15.37
N LEU A 75 12.33 5.66 14.48
CA LEU A 75 12.85 4.90 13.33
C LEU A 75 12.59 5.67 12.04
N ASP A 76 13.49 5.54 11.07
CA ASP A 76 13.22 6.00 9.70
C ASP A 76 12.05 5.20 9.12
N GLY A 77 10.98 5.92 8.78
CA GLY A 77 9.77 5.32 8.21
C GLY A 77 9.84 5.15 6.69
N SER A 78 10.86 5.69 6.02
CA SER A 78 10.97 5.67 4.56
C SER A 78 11.21 4.24 4.07
N VAL A 79 12.18 3.54 4.68
CA VAL A 79 12.47 2.14 4.37
C VAL A 79 11.32 1.22 4.80
N ILE A 80 10.75 1.47 5.98
CA ILE A 80 9.58 0.72 6.48
C ILE A 80 8.42 0.82 5.49
N THR A 81 8.08 2.04 5.07
CA THR A 81 6.99 2.30 4.11
C THR A 81 7.25 1.58 2.79
N ALA A 82 8.46 1.67 2.24
CA ALA A 82 8.79 1.02 0.97
C ALA A 82 8.63 -0.50 1.03
N LYS A 83 9.14 -1.13 2.10
CA LYS A 83 9.10 -2.59 2.26
C LYS A 83 7.70 -3.09 2.60
N ARG A 84 7.01 -2.45 3.54
CA ARG A 84 5.68 -2.89 3.99
C ARG A 84 4.63 -2.76 2.89
N THR A 85 4.66 -1.68 2.09
CA THR A 85 3.73 -1.51 0.96
C THR A 85 3.95 -2.61 -0.07
N ALA A 86 5.20 -2.86 -0.48
CA ALA A 86 5.52 -3.92 -1.42
C ALA A 86 5.16 -5.32 -0.89
N ALA A 87 5.35 -5.57 0.40
CA ALA A 87 4.97 -6.83 1.05
C ALA A 87 3.46 -7.08 1.02
N VAL A 88 2.64 -6.06 1.29
CA VAL A 88 1.17 -6.18 1.23
C VAL A 88 0.70 -6.44 -0.21
N SER A 89 1.27 -5.74 -1.19
CA SER A 89 0.99 -6.01 -2.61
C SER A 89 1.43 -7.41 -3.04
N ALA A 90 2.56 -7.91 -2.53
CA ALA A 90 2.97 -9.30 -2.79
C ALA A 90 1.99 -10.32 -2.17
N ILE A 91 1.46 -10.04 -0.96
CA ILE A 91 0.42 -10.89 -0.35
C ILE A 91 -0.85 -10.89 -1.19
N ALA A 92 -1.32 -9.72 -1.64
CA ALA A 92 -2.47 -9.61 -2.52
C ALA A 92 -2.24 -10.37 -3.83
N THR A 93 -1.07 -10.19 -4.45
CA THR A 93 -0.66 -10.88 -5.67
C THR A 93 -0.67 -12.39 -5.50
N LYS A 94 -0.09 -12.91 -4.41
CA LYS A 94 -0.08 -14.36 -4.14
C LYS A 94 -1.47 -14.98 -4.08
N LEU A 95 -2.48 -14.21 -3.64
CA LEU A 95 -3.86 -14.67 -3.53
C LEU A 95 -4.66 -14.47 -4.83
N LEU A 96 -4.40 -13.38 -5.55
CA LEU A 96 -5.29 -12.86 -6.60
C LEU A 96 -4.71 -12.96 -8.01
N MET A 97 -3.42 -13.29 -8.17
CA MET A 97 -2.80 -13.44 -9.48
C MET A 97 -3.30 -14.69 -10.22
N PRO A 98 -3.35 -14.66 -11.56
CA PRO A 98 -3.64 -15.86 -12.33
C PRO A 98 -2.58 -16.93 -12.09
N ARG A 99 -2.98 -18.22 -12.10
CA ARG A 99 -2.11 -19.36 -11.76
C ARG A 99 -0.85 -19.49 -12.63
N SER A 100 -0.91 -18.99 -13.86
CA SER A 100 0.16 -19.04 -14.85
C SER A 100 0.71 -17.65 -15.14
N ALA A 101 0.87 -16.82 -14.10
CA ALA A 101 1.42 -15.48 -14.24
C ALA A 101 2.91 -15.54 -14.62
N GLU A 102 3.26 -15.01 -15.78
CA GLU A 102 4.62 -15.01 -16.33
C GLU A 102 5.15 -13.59 -16.55
N VAL A 103 4.26 -12.63 -16.83
CA VAL A 103 4.63 -11.26 -17.19
C VAL A 103 4.23 -10.28 -16.08
N LEU A 104 5.24 -9.65 -15.48
CA LEU A 104 5.07 -8.53 -14.55
C LEU A 104 5.23 -7.20 -15.29
N CYS A 105 4.33 -6.24 -15.07
CA CYS A 105 4.45 -4.87 -15.54
C CYS A 105 4.42 -3.89 -14.36
N ILE A 106 5.37 -2.96 -14.33
CA ILE A 106 5.43 -1.87 -13.34
C ILE A 106 5.25 -0.53 -14.05
N LEU A 107 4.23 0.23 -13.65
CA LEU A 107 3.99 1.61 -14.08
C LEU A 107 4.47 2.56 -12.98
N GLY A 108 5.58 3.25 -13.26
CA GLY A 108 6.29 4.12 -12.34
C GLY A 108 7.73 3.65 -12.10
N ALA A 109 8.64 4.59 -11.82
CA ALA A 109 10.05 4.30 -11.55
C ALA A 109 10.56 4.98 -10.27
N GLY A 110 9.73 5.01 -9.23
CA GLY A 110 10.03 5.59 -7.92
C GLY A 110 10.52 4.58 -6.88
N VAL A 111 10.52 4.99 -5.61
CA VAL A 111 10.91 4.13 -4.47
C VAL A 111 10.05 2.87 -4.40
N GLN A 112 8.73 3.02 -4.58
CA GLN A 112 7.80 1.88 -4.55
C GLN A 112 8.02 0.93 -5.74
N ALA A 113 8.38 1.44 -6.92
CA ALA A 113 8.71 0.58 -8.07
C ALA A 113 9.91 -0.33 -7.78
N ARG A 114 10.95 0.22 -7.11
CA ARG A 114 12.10 -0.58 -6.67
C ARG A 114 11.70 -1.64 -5.65
N SER A 115 11.02 -1.27 -4.57
CA SER A 115 10.67 -2.23 -3.52
C SER A 115 9.73 -3.33 -4.01
N HIS A 116 8.80 -3.00 -4.92
CA HIS A 116 7.95 -4.00 -5.57
C HIS A 116 8.76 -4.90 -6.50
N TYR A 117 9.66 -4.35 -7.32
CA TYR A 117 10.53 -5.17 -8.16
C TYR A 117 11.32 -6.19 -7.33
N GLU A 118 11.98 -5.73 -6.25
CA GLU A 118 12.82 -6.57 -5.38
C GLU A 118 12.02 -7.76 -4.82
N ILE A 119 10.89 -7.51 -4.17
CA ILE A 119 10.12 -8.59 -3.55
C ILE A 119 9.37 -9.45 -4.57
N PHE A 120 8.92 -8.89 -5.70
CA PHE A 120 8.18 -9.66 -6.70
C PHE A 120 9.09 -10.62 -7.46
N THR A 121 10.31 -10.20 -7.80
CA THR A 121 11.29 -11.07 -8.46
C THR A 121 11.90 -12.11 -7.52
N GLU A 122 11.88 -11.86 -6.20
CA GLU A 122 12.27 -12.84 -5.19
C GLU A 122 11.18 -13.90 -4.97
N LEU A 123 9.90 -13.51 -4.94
CA LEU A 123 8.80 -14.39 -4.56
C LEU A 123 8.09 -15.10 -5.71
N PHE A 124 8.12 -14.54 -6.92
CA PHE A 124 7.33 -15.01 -8.05
C PHE A 124 8.21 -15.34 -9.27
N PRO A 125 7.93 -16.42 -10.00
CA PRO A 125 8.75 -16.87 -11.12
C PRO A 125 8.39 -16.15 -12.43
N PHE A 126 8.38 -14.81 -12.44
CA PHE A 126 8.12 -14.05 -13.67
C PHE A 126 9.26 -14.26 -14.69
N THR A 127 8.90 -14.54 -15.94
CA THR A 127 9.85 -14.73 -17.04
C THR A 127 10.16 -13.41 -17.75
N GLU A 128 9.26 -12.43 -17.67
CA GLU A 128 9.45 -11.09 -18.21
C GLU A 128 9.01 -10.03 -17.20
N VAL A 129 9.86 -9.02 -17.00
CA VAL A 129 9.51 -7.81 -16.25
C VAL A 129 9.56 -6.60 -17.17
N ARG A 130 8.44 -5.87 -17.23
CA ARG A 130 8.27 -4.65 -18.01
C ARG A 130 8.17 -3.45 -17.10
N LEU A 131 8.73 -2.34 -17.55
CA LEU A 131 8.75 -1.09 -16.82
C LEU A 131 8.38 0.06 -17.74
N TRP A 132 7.44 0.88 -17.32
CA TRP A 132 7.16 2.16 -17.95
C TRP A 132 7.15 3.27 -16.92
N ASN A 133 7.62 4.45 -17.32
CA ASN A 133 7.48 5.66 -16.52
C ASN A 133 7.38 6.87 -17.46
N ARG A 134 6.59 7.88 -17.07
CA ARG A 134 6.42 9.13 -17.84
C ARG A 134 7.75 9.76 -18.28
N SER A 135 8.77 9.69 -17.43
CA SER A 135 10.15 10.01 -17.81
C SER A 135 10.89 8.71 -18.07
N GLU A 136 11.15 8.42 -19.34
CA GLU A 136 11.87 7.23 -19.80
C GLU A 136 13.23 7.10 -19.12
N GLN A 137 13.98 8.20 -18.99
CA GLN A 137 15.28 8.21 -18.30
C GLN A 137 15.22 7.67 -16.87
N ARG A 138 14.12 7.89 -16.14
CA ARG A 138 13.95 7.30 -14.79
C ARG A 138 13.68 5.80 -14.85
N ALA A 139 12.93 5.33 -15.86
CA ALA A 139 12.74 3.89 -16.08
C ALA A 139 14.06 3.21 -16.43
N VAL A 140 14.83 3.76 -17.37
CA VAL A 140 16.16 3.24 -17.76
C VAL A 140 17.11 3.20 -16.57
N ARG A 141 17.14 4.26 -15.74
CA ARG A 141 17.96 4.27 -14.52
C ARG A 141 17.54 3.18 -13.54
N LEU A 142 16.24 2.99 -13.30
CA LEU A 142 15.76 1.94 -12.41
C LEU A 142 16.12 0.56 -12.96
N ALA A 143 15.80 0.28 -14.22
CA ALA A 143 16.12 -0.97 -14.91
C ALA A 143 17.61 -1.33 -14.86
N SER A 144 18.49 -0.34 -15.02
CA SER A 144 19.95 -0.56 -14.97
C SER A 144 20.50 -0.78 -13.56
N SER A 145 19.70 -0.50 -12.53
CA SER A 145 20.13 -0.51 -11.12
C SER A 145 19.54 -1.65 -10.30
N VAL A 146 18.84 -2.57 -10.96
CA VAL A 146 18.26 -3.77 -10.36
C VAL A 146 18.95 -5.01 -10.92
N GLY A 147 18.94 -6.11 -10.16
CA GLY A 147 19.73 -7.32 -10.44
C GLY A 147 19.21 -8.25 -11.53
N GLY A 148 18.38 -7.79 -12.47
CA GLY A 148 17.75 -8.64 -13.49
C GLY A 148 17.31 -7.89 -14.74
N ALA A 149 16.91 -8.64 -15.77
CA ALA A 149 16.47 -8.07 -17.04
C ALA A 149 15.11 -7.38 -16.88
N VAL A 150 15.05 -6.11 -17.27
CA VAL A 150 13.82 -5.31 -17.28
C VAL A 150 13.67 -4.67 -18.65
N ARG A 151 12.56 -4.94 -19.32
CA ARG A 151 12.21 -4.30 -20.58
C ARG A 151 11.58 -2.93 -20.30
N VAL A 152 12.27 -1.86 -20.70
CA VAL A 152 11.71 -0.51 -20.66
C VAL A 152 10.81 -0.30 -21.87
N CYS A 153 9.55 0.04 -21.64
CA CYS A 153 8.55 0.28 -22.69
C CYS A 153 8.40 1.78 -22.95
N GLY A 154 8.05 2.15 -24.19
CA GLY A 154 7.88 3.55 -24.59
C GLY A 154 6.54 4.16 -24.14
N THR A 155 5.52 3.32 -23.95
CA THR A 155 4.18 3.75 -23.51
C THR A 155 3.62 2.85 -22.41
N ALA A 156 2.70 3.40 -21.59
CA ALA A 156 2.00 2.61 -20.58
C ALA A 156 1.22 1.45 -21.21
N ARG A 157 0.57 1.71 -22.37
CA ARG A 157 -0.15 0.69 -23.14
C ARG A 157 0.77 -0.46 -23.56
N GLU A 158 1.92 -0.17 -24.14
CA GLU A 158 2.89 -1.20 -24.54
C GLU A 158 3.29 -2.07 -23.35
N ALA A 159 3.53 -1.47 -22.18
CA ALA A 159 3.95 -2.19 -20.99
C ALA A 159 2.92 -3.20 -20.49
N VAL A 160 1.64 -2.82 -20.48
CA VAL A 160 0.56 -3.63 -19.89
C VAL A 160 -0.06 -4.66 -20.83
N LEU A 161 0.12 -4.52 -22.15
CA LEU A 161 -0.46 -5.45 -23.12
C LEU A 161 0.04 -6.88 -22.89
N GLY A 162 -0.86 -7.76 -22.45
CA GLY A 162 -0.53 -9.15 -22.14
C GLY A 162 0.17 -9.38 -20.80
N ALA A 163 0.29 -8.35 -19.95
CA ALA A 163 0.81 -8.51 -18.60
C ALA A 163 -0.18 -9.26 -17.71
N ASP A 164 0.32 -10.20 -16.90
CA ASP A 164 -0.48 -10.99 -15.95
C ASP A 164 -0.64 -10.27 -14.62
N VAL A 165 0.42 -9.58 -14.19
CA VAL A 165 0.44 -8.79 -12.97
C VAL A 165 0.90 -7.38 -13.30
N ILE A 166 0.14 -6.39 -12.87
CA ILE A 166 0.42 -4.97 -13.10
C ILE A 166 0.55 -4.27 -11.74
N VAL A 167 1.55 -3.42 -11.58
CA VAL A 167 1.75 -2.59 -10.39
C VAL A 167 1.73 -1.13 -10.80
N THR A 168 0.82 -0.33 -10.27
CA THR A 168 0.78 1.13 -10.47
C THR A 168 1.27 1.84 -9.22
N VAL A 169 2.40 2.53 -9.37
CA VAL A 169 3.15 3.19 -8.28
C VAL A 169 3.59 4.58 -8.72
N THR A 170 2.68 5.33 -9.32
CA THR A 170 2.92 6.68 -9.83
C THR A 170 2.27 7.75 -8.95
N MET A 171 2.58 9.00 -9.28
CA MET A 171 1.92 10.19 -8.74
C MET A 171 0.99 10.81 -9.79
N ALA A 172 0.43 10.00 -10.69
CA ALA A 172 -0.54 10.47 -11.67
C ALA A 172 -1.82 10.91 -10.96
N THR A 173 -2.41 11.98 -11.48
CA THR A 173 -3.70 12.52 -11.01
C THR A 173 -4.84 12.18 -11.96
N THR A 174 -4.52 11.70 -13.16
CA THR A 174 -5.47 11.25 -14.18
C THR A 174 -5.13 9.82 -14.61
N PRO A 175 -6.12 9.02 -15.05
CA PRO A 175 -5.90 7.63 -15.43
C PRO A 175 -4.74 7.44 -16.42
N ILE A 176 -3.88 6.47 -16.10
CA ILE A 176 -2.74 6.03 -16.92
C ILE A 176 -2.87 4.56 -17.33
N LEU A 177 -3.75 3.81 -16.67
CA LEU A 177 -4.09 2.44 -16.99
C LEU A 177 -5.58 2.35 -17.34
N PHE A 178 -5.84 1.83 -18.54
CA PHE A 178 -7.19 1.72 -19.09
C PHE A 178 -7.56 0.26 -19.24
N GLY A 179 -8.79 -0.09 -18.85
CA GLY A 179 -9.30 -1.47 -18.84
C GLY A 179 -9.22 -2.15 -20.21
N GLU A 180 -9.35 -1.39 -21.30
CA GLU A 180 -9.20 -1.91 -22.67
C GLU A 180 -7.81 -2.47 -23.00
N TRP A 181 -6.77 -2.13 -22.22
CA TRP A 181 -5.40 -2.62 -22.44
C TRP A 181 -5.09 -3.85 -21.57
N VAL A 182 -5.90 -4.09 -20.55
CA VAL A 182 -5.63 -5.09 -19.52
C VAL A 182 -6.01 -6.47 -20.03
N LYS A 183 -5.08 -7.43 -19.90
CA LYS A 183 -5.34 -8.83 -20.20
C LYS A 183 -6.50 -9.36 -19.32
N PRO A 184 -7.51 -10.02 -19.89
CA PRO A 184 -8.55 -10.67 -19.07
C PRO A 184 -7.92 -11.64 -18.06
N GLY A 185 -8.29 -11.52 -16.78
CA GLY A 185 -7.71 -12.33 -15.71
C GLY A 185 -6.43 -11.75 -15.09
N ALA A 186 -5.96 -10.58 -15.53
CA ALA A 186 -4.81 -9.93 -14.92
C ALA A 186 -5.11 -9.44 -13.49
N HIS A 187 -4.08 -9.43 -12.65
CA HIS A 187 -4.11 -8.85 -11.33
C HIS A 187 -3.39 -7.50 -11.29
N ILE A 188 -4.03 -6.48 -10.71
CA ILE A 188 -3.50 -5.12 -10.61
C ILE A 188 -3.31 -4.76 -9.14
N ASN A 189 -2.09 -4.35 -8.77
CA ASN A 189 -1.80 -3.69 -7.50
C ASN A 189 -1.79 -2.18 -7.73
N ALA A 190 -2.85 -1.49 -7.29
CA ALA A 190 -3.02 -0.06 -7.43
C ALA A 190 -2.61 0.66 -6.14
N VAL A 191 -1.37 1.17 -6.12
CA VAL A 191 -0.71 1.69 -4.91
C VAL A 191 -0.59 3.22 -4.94
N GLY A 192 -0.53 3.84 -6.12
CA GLY A 192 -0.54 5.29 -6.27
C GLY A 192 -1.93 5.91 -6.03
N ALA A 193 -2.12 7.17 -6.42
CA ALA A 193 -3.41 7.88 -6.32
C ALA A 193 -4.09 7.76 -4.93
N SER A 194 -3.34 8.03 -3.86
CA SER A 194 -3.81 7.96 -2.46
C SER A 194 -4.51 9.24 -1.99
N ARG A 195 -5.19 9.93 -2.91
CA ARG A 195 -5.98 11.14 -2.65
C ARG A 195 -7.34 11.03 -3.36
N PRO A 196 -8.41 11.61 -2.79
CA PRO A 196 -9.78 11.43 -3.28
C PRO A 196 -10.01 12.02 -4.67
N ASP A 197 -9.13 12.93 -5.11
CA ASP A 197 -9.16 13.60 -6.41
C ASP A 197 -8.15 13.04 -7.42
N TRP A 198 -7.33 12.05 -7.04
CA TRP A 198 -6.30 11.48 -7.90
C TRP A 198 -6.70 10.10 -8.41
N ARG A 199 -6.31 9.79 -9.65
CA ARG A 199 -6.56 8.49 -10.27
C ARG A 199 -5.37 7.99 -11.05
N GLU A 200 -5.16 6.68 -11.00
CA GLU A 200 -4.28 5.95 -11.93
C GLU A 200 -5.10 5.05 -12.87
N LEU A 201 -6.30 4.64 -12.47
CA LEU A 201 -7.15 3.67 -13.16
C LEU A 201 -8.41 4.33 -13.72
N ASP A 202 -8.81 3.92 -14.93
CA ASP A 202 -10.02 4.39 -15.57
C ASP A 202 -11.29 3.73 -15.02
N ASP A 203 -12.46 4.23 -15.41
CA ASP A 203 -13.75 3.71 -14.96
C ASP A 203 -14.02 2.29 -15.44
N ALA A 204 -13.62 1.96 -16.68
CA ALA A 204 -13.90 0.65 -17.24
C ALA A 204 -13.18 -0.44 -16.46
N LEU A 205 -11.89 -0.22 -16.13
CA LEU A 205 -11.14 -1.18 -15.31
C LEU A 205 -11.73 -1.30 -13.91
N MET A 206 -11.99 -0.17 -13.24
CA MET A 206 -12.50 -0.18 -11.86
C MET A 206 -13.86 -0.89 -11.76
N LYS A 207 -14.77 -0.66 -12.70
CA LYS A 207 -16.13 -1.24 -12.66
C LYS A 207 -16.21 -2.70 -13.11
N SER A 208 -15.30 -3.14 -13.97
CA SER A 208 -15.31 -4.52 -14.50
C SER A 208 -14.49 -5.50 -13.68
N SER A 209 -13.61 -5.01 -12.82
CA SER A 209 -12.73 -5.84 -11.99
C SER A 209 -13.35 -6.25 -10.66
N VAL A 210 -12.83 -7.33 -10.08
CA VAL A 210 -13.07 -7.66 -8.67
C VAL A 210 -12.19 -6.77 -7.81
N LEU A 211 -12.80 -5.78 -7.16
CA LEU A 211 -12.09 -4.80 -6.33
C LEU A 211 -11.88 -5.30 -4.90
N VAL A 212 -10.62 -5.53 -4.55
CA VAL A 212 -10.15 -5.81 -3.20
C VAL A 212 -9.44 -4.57 -2.67
N VAL A 213 -9.66 -4.21 -1.41
CA VAL A 213 -9.00 -3.07 -0.76
C VAL A 213 -8.25 -3.52 0.50
N ASP A 214 -7.36 -2.69 1.02
CA ASP A 214 -6.79 -2.90 2.35
C ASP A 214 -7.81 -2.58 3.46
N SER A 215 -8.49 -1.43 3.35
CA SER A 215 -9.56 -0.98 4.24
C SER A 215 -10.68 -0.33 3.45
N ARG A 216 -11.94 -0.75 3.66
CA ARG A 216 -13.11 -0.09 3.05
C ARG A 216 -13.22 1.37 3.45
N GLU A 217 -13.04 1.64 4.73
CA GLU A 217 -13.20 2.98 5.31
C GLU A 217 -12.22 3.97 4.67
N ALA A 218 -10.94 3.57 4.54
CA ALA A 218 -9.93 4.36 3.86
C ALA A 218 -10.20 4.48 2.36
N ALA A 219 -10.56 3.39 1.67
CA ALA A 219 -10.83 3.39 0.24
C ALA A 219 -11.95 4.37 -0.14
N LEU A 220 -13.04 4.40 0.62
CA LEU A 220 -14.19 5.27 0.39
C LEU A 220 -13.92 6.74 0.73
N THR A 221 -12.86 7.03 1.47
CA THR A 221 -12.52 8.41 1.90
C THR A 221 -11.34 8.99 1.12
N GLU A 222 -10.38 8.16 0.74
CA GLU A 222 -9.07 8.62 0.26
C GLU A 222 -8.73 8.20 -1.16
N SER A 223 -9.39 7.19 -1.74
CA SER A 223 -9.01 6.68 -3.06
C SER A 223 -9.86 7.29 -4.17
N GLY A 224 -9.31 8.24 -4.92
CA GLY A 224 -10.02 8.81 -6.07
C GLY A 224 -10.36 7.76 -7.14
N ASP A 225 -9.55 6.71 -7.31
CA ASP A 225 -9.90 5.58 -8.19
C ASP A 225 -11.23 4.92 -7.79
N VAL A 226 -11.54 4.83 -6.49
CA VAL A 226 -12.75 4.16 -5.97
C VAL A 226 -13.91 5.16 -5.93
N ILE A 227 -13.68 6.33 -5.35
CA ILE A 227 -14.69 7.38 -5.16
C ILE A 227 -15.25 7.87 -6.50
N LEU A 228 -14.36 8.19 -7.44
CA LEU A 228 -14.76 8.81 -8.71
C LEU A 228 -15.30 7.79 -9.72
N SER A 229 -14.89 6.52 -9.63
CA SER A 229 -15.47 5.45 -10.46
C SER A 229 -16.79 4.93 -9.92
N GLY A 230 -17.03 5.04 -8.61
CA GLY A 230 -18.18 4.41 -7.95
C GLY A 230 -18.12 2.88 -7.95
N ALA A 231 -16.93 2.30 -8.06
CA ALA A 231 -16.75 0.85 -8.05
C ALA A 231 -17.13 0.24 -6.70
N GLU A 232 -17.83 -0.90 -6.74
CA GLU A 232 -18.23 -1.63 -5.54
C GLU A 232 -17.03 -2.41 -4.97
N ILE A 233 -16.78 -2.24 -3.67
CA ILE A 233 -15.73 -2.98 -2.98
C ILE A 233 -16.21 -4.39 -2.68
N PHE A 234 -15.59 -5.39 -3.31
CA PHE A 234 -15.93 -6.80 -3.13
C PHE A 234 -15.48 -7.35 -1.77
N ALA A 235 -14.23 -7.08 -1.39
CA ALA A 235 -13.61 -7.61 -0.18
C ALA A 235 -12.50 -6.68 0.36
N GLU A 236 -12.22 -6.80 1.65
CA GLU A 236 -10.92 -6.42 2.20
C GLU A 236 -9.93 -7.57 2.08
N LEU A 237 -8.65 -7.25 1.92
CA LEU A 237 -7.58 -8.25 1.81
C LEU A 237 -7.55 -9.18 3.03
N GLY A 238 -7.85 -8.66 4.23
CA GLY A 238 -7.97 -9.44 5.45
C GLY A 238 -9.08 -10.51 5.41
N GLU A 239 -10.19 -10.23 4.73
CA GLU A 239 -11.29 -11.19 4.56
C GLU A 239 -10.91 -12.32 3.59
N VAL A 240 -10.17 -11.98 2.53
CA VAL A 240 -9.63 -12.97 1.58
C VAL A 240 -8.59 -13.86 2.27
N LEU A 241 -7.68 -13.26 3.05
CA LEU A 241 -6.69 -13.99 3.85
C LEU A 241 -7.31 -14.94 4.87
N LYS A 242 -8.41 -14.54 5.52
CA LYS A 242 -9.13 -15.36 6.49
C LYS A 242 -10.02 -16.43 5.83
N GLY A 243 -10.26 -16.33 4.52
CA GLY A 243 -11.17 -17.20 3.77
C GLY A 243 -12.65 -16.90 3.98
N THR A 244 -13.00 -15.74 4.55
CA THR A 244 -14.41 -15.29 4.66
C THR A 244 -14.93 -14.71 3.35
N LYS A 245 -14.03 -14.27 2.47
CA LYS A 245 -14.30 -13.93 1.07
C LYS A 245 -13.41 -14.79 0.17
N PRO A 246 -13.90 -15.28 -0.98
CA PRO A 246 -13.08 -16.08 -1.88
C PRO A 246 -12.08 -15.20 -2.64
N ALA A 247 -10.92 -15.76 -2.96
CA ALA A 247 -10.05 -15.22 -4.00
C ALA A 247 -10.56 -15.69 -5.38
N LEU A 248 -10.60 -14.77 -6.36
CA LEU A 248 -11.10 -15.03 -7.72
C LEU A 248 -9.99 -14.78 -8.77
N PRO A 249 -8.89 -15.56 -8.75
CA PRO A 249 -7.71 -15.33 -9.62
C PRO A 249 -7.98 -15.56 -11.11
N GLU A 250 -9.12 -16.16 -11.47
CA GLU A 250 -9.58 -16.31 -12.86
C GLU A 250 -10.21 -15.04 -13.44
N LYS A 251 -10.55 -14.07 -12.59
CA LYS A 251 -11.12 -12.77 -12.99
C LYS A 251 -10.05 -11.68 -12.99
N THR A 252 -10.30 -10.61 -13.73
CA THR A 252 -9.51 -9.39 -13.58
C THR A 252 -9.73 -8.84 -12.17
N THR A 253 -8.65 -8.68 -11.41
CA THR A 253 -8.70 -8.25 -10.00
C THR A 253 -7.92 -6.97 -9.81
N VAL A 254 -8.45 -6.04 -9.02
CA VAL A 254 -7.75 -4.83 -8.60
C VAL A 254 -7.60 -4.88 -7.09
N PHE A 255 -6.37 -4.85 -6.60
CA PHE A 255 -6.07 -4.57 -5.20
C PHE A 255 -5.71 -3.08 -5.05
N LYS A 256 -6.60 -2.29 -4.45
CA LYS A 256 -6.32 -0.89 -4.12
C LYS A 256 -5.68 -0.80 -2.73
N SER A 257 -4.45 -0.30 -2.68
CA SER A 257 -3.71 -0.08 -1.44
C SER A 257 -3.55 1.42 -1.16
N LEU A 258 -3.95 1.82 0.04
CA LEU A 258 -3.71 3.15 0.62
C LEU A 258 -2.71 3.08 1.78
N GLY A 259 -2.53 1.88 2.33
CA GLY A 259 -1.65 1.56 3.43
C GLY A 259 -2.32 1.78 4.78
N MET A 260 -2.21 0.80 5.66
CA MET A 260 -2.78 0.86 7.00
C MET A 260 -1.70 1.00 8.08
N ALA A 261 -2.02 1.72 9.17
CA ALA A 261 -1.09 1.92 10.29
C ALA A 261 -0.64 0.60 10.95
N VAL A 262 -1.47 -0.45 10.88
CA VAL A 262 -1.11 -1.79 11.37
C VAL A 262 0.08 -2.39 10.62
N GLU A 263 0.20 -2.12 9.33
CA GLU A 263 1.30 -2.63 8.50
C GLU A 263 2.62 -2.01 8.95
N ASP A 264 2.61 -0.69 9.22
CA ASP A 264 3.76 0.04 9.74
C ASP A 264 4.11 -0.41 11.16
N THR A 265 3.09 -0.68 11.99
CA THR A 265 3.23 -1.18 13.37
C THR A 265 3.96 -2.51 13.42
N VAL A 266 3.54 -3.47 12.59
CA VAL A 266 4.15 -4.81 12.53
C VAL A 266 5.59 -4.71 12.03
N ALA A 267 5.83 -3.92 10.98
CA ALA A 267 7.18 -3.74 10.44
C ALA A 267 8.12 -3.04 11.44
N ALA A 268 7.66 -1.99 12.13
CA ALA A 268 8.45 -1.29 13.13
C ALA A 268 8.78 -2.18 14.34
N LYS A 269 7.81 -2.99 14.80
CA LYS A 269 8.06 -3.99 15.84
C LYS A 269 9.10 -5.02 15.41
N PHE A 270 9.01 -5.54 14.19
CA PHE A 270 9.97 -6.51 13.67
C PHE A 270 11.40 -5.94 13.68
N VAL A 271 11.58 -4.71 13.21
CA VAL A 271 12.88 -4.02 13.23
C VAL A 271 13.38 -3.81 14.66
N TYR A 272 12.49 -3.37 15.56
CA TYR A 272 12.84 -3.13 16.96
C TYR A 272 13.27 -4.42 17.70
N ASP A 273 12.54 -5.51 17.48
CA ASP A 273 12.84 -6.80 18.10
C ASP A 273 14.19 -7.35 17.58
N ALA A 274 14.50 -7.17 16.29
CA ALA A 274 15.80 -7.55 15.72
C ALA A 274 16.95 -6.71 16.31
N TRP A 275 16.80 -5.39 16.37
CA TRP A 275 17.79 -4.48 16.93
C TRP A 275 18.04 -4.74 18.43
N SER A 276 16.97 -4.94 19.21
CA SER A 276 17.09 -5.19 20.66
C SER A 276 17.70 -6.55 20.99
N ALA A 277 17.61 -7.52 20.08
CA ALA A 277 18.30 -8.80 20.18
C ALA A 277 19.80 -8.75 19.81
N GLY A 278 20.34 -7.57 19.45
CA GLY A 278 21.75 -7.39 19.06
C GLY A 278 22.09 -7.94 17.68
N LYS A 279 21.10 -8.03 16.78
CA LYS A 279 21.29 -8.42 15.37
C LYS A 279 21.32 -7.21 14.46
#